data_AF-K1XC12-F1
#
_entry.id   AF-K1XC12-F1
#
_cell.length_a   1.000
_cell.length_b   1.000
_cell.length_c   1.000
_cell.angle_alpha   90.00
_cell.angle_beta   90.00
_cell.angle_gamma   90.00
#
_symmetry.space_group_name_H-M   'P 1'
#
loop_
_entity.id
_entity.type
_entity.pdbx_description
1 polymer ?
#
loop_
_entity_poly.entity_id
_entity_poly.type
_entity_poly.pdbx_seq_one_letter_code
_entity_poly.pdbx_strand_id
1 'polypeptide(L)'
;MSTAKLFDNNTHQRTQTISKAPATLELLDDDGVTHINLWINGRTRLGKMLAHFYESPFVHPYFGPFNSMEGFWHYIQNKERDDALRSLSNMAAKNYAKGMTWCRVEDFHKIIMAANYYKI
;
A
#
# COMPACT_ATOMS: atom_id res chain seq x y z
N MET A 1 -37.36 29.48 17.24
CA MET A 1 -36.64 28.19 17.37
C MET A 1 -36.18 27.80 15.97
N SER A 2 -35.09 28.44 15.54
CA SER A 2 -33.74 27.87 15.35
C SER A 2 -33.59 27.15 14.02
N THR A 3 -33.09 27.96 13.08
CA THR A 3 -32.66 27.64 11.72
C THR A 3 -31.40 26.78 11.75
N ALA A 4 -31.46 25.61 11.11
CA ALA A 4 -30.29 24.81 10.83
C ALA A 4 -29.41 25.52 9.79
N LYS A 5 -28.28 26.09 10.23
CA LYS A 5 -27.17 26.43 9.35
C LYS A 5 -26.46 25.14 8.98
N LEU A 6 -26.77 24.58 7.81
CA LEU A 6 -25.91 23.57 7.19
C LEU A 6 -24.83 24.31 6.42
N PHE A 7 -23.60 23.96 6.76
CA PHE A 7 -22.37 24.57 6.30
C PHE A 7 -22.13 24.33 4.81
N ASP A 8 -21.73 25.38 4.10
CA ASP A 8 -21.24 25.34 2.73
C ASP A 8 -19.94 24.52 2.67
N ASN A 9 -20.03 23.26 2.26
CA ASN A 9 -18.87 22.46 1.92
C ASN A 9 -18.43 22.80 0.49
N ASN A 10 -17.57 23.82 0.45
CA ASN A 10 -16.83 24.30 -0.69
C ASN A 10 -16.12 23.13 -1.42
N THR A 11 -16.71 22.65 -2.50
CA THR A 11 -16.14 21.69 -3.45
C THR A 11 -15.01 22.36 -4.21
N HIS A 12 -13.81 22.33 -3.63
CA HIS A 12 -12.60 22.56 -4.41
C HIS A 12 -12.37 21.33 -5.30
N GLN A 13 -13.05 21.32 -6.45
CA GLN A 13 -12.64 20.51 -7.59
C GLN A 13 -11.24 20.95 -7.98
N ARG A 14 -10.23 20.23 -7.48
CA ARG A 14 -8.86 20.36 -7.95
C ARG A 14 -8.83 19.67 -9.32
N THR A 15 -9.19 20.42 -10.37
CA THR A 15 -9.02 19.99 -11.76
C THR A 15 -7.52 19.89 -12.00
N GLN A 16 -6.94 18.73 -11.73
CA GLN A 16 -5.64 18.40 -12.25
C GLN A 16 -5.84 18.17 -13.74
N THR A 17 -5.35 19.11 -14.55
CA THR A 17 -5.10 18.87 -15.96
C THR A 17 -4.11 17.70 -16.02
N ILE A 18 -4.62 16.48 -16.21
CA ILE A 18 -3.77 15.31 -16.44
C ILE A 18 -3.17 15.54 -17.82
N SER A 19 -1.98 16.15 -17.87
CA SER A 19 -1.12 16.10 -19.04
C SER A 19 -1.01 14.64 -19.45
N LYS A 20 -1.39 14.34 -20.69
CA LYS A 20 -1.37 13.01 -21.28
C LYS A 20 -0.07 12.32 -20.86
N ALA A 21 -0.16 11.30 -20.00
CA ALA A 21 1.01 10.60 -19.50
C ALA A 21 1.84 10.11 -20.70
N PRO A 22 3.18 10.27 -20.69
CA PRO A 22 4.02 9.71 -21.73
C PRO A 22 3.74 8.20 -21.85
N ALA A 23 3.89 7.69 -23.07
CA ALA A 23 3.54 6.32 -23.41
C ALA A 23 4.17 5.35 -22.41
N THR A 24 3.35 4.45 -21.85
CA THR A 24 3.68 3.50 -20.79
C THR A 24 4.95 2.65 -21.02
N LEU A 25 5.43 2.56 -22.26
CA LEU A 25 6.66 1.89 -22.63
C LEU A 25 7.93 2.66 -22.24
N GLU A 26 7.97 3.99 -22.43
CA GLU A 26 9.16 4.80 -22.13
C GLU A 26 9.50 4.76 -20.62
N LEU A 27 8.47 4.75 -19.77
CA LEU A 27 8.63 4.62 -18.31
C LEU A 27 9.15 3.23 -17.87
N LEU A 28 8.99 2.19 -18.68
CA LEU A 28 9.60 0.90 -18.38
C LEU A 28 11.07 0.89 -18.82
N ASP A 29 11.39 1.60 -19.90
CA ASP A 29 12.73 1.64 -20.46
C ASP A 29 13.74 2.37 -19.57
N ASP A 30 13.31 3.43 -18.90
CA ASP A 30 14.18 4.26 -18.05
C ASP A 30 14.25 3.84 -16.56
N ASP A 31 13.71 2.66 -16.19
CA ASP A 31 13.78 2.14 -14.81
C ASP A 31 15.24 1.85 -14.38
N GLY A 32 15.65 2.52 -13.29
CA GLY A 32 17.01 2.51 -12.77
C GLY A 32 17.89 3.66 -13.28
N VAL A 33 17.37 4.50 -14.18
CA VAL A 33 18.09 5.67 -14.71
C VAL A 33 17.46 6.96 -14.19
N THR A 34 16.19 7.21 -14.52
CA THR A 34 15.48 8.44 -14.14
C THR A 34 14.60 8.26 -12.91
N HIS A 35 14.17 7.02 -12.66
CA HIS A 35 13.31 6.65 -11.55
C HIS A 35 13.57 5.20 -11.11
N ILE A 36 13.01 4.80 -9.97
CA ILE A 36 12.98 3.41 -9.52
C ILE A 36 11.53 2.91 -9.56
N ASN A 37 11.27 1.87 -10.34
CA ASN A 37 9.96 1.25 -10.41
C ASN A 37 9.74 0.29 -9.23
N LEU A 38 8.78 0.62 -8.36
CA LEU A 38 8.41 -0.20 -7.20
C LEU A 38 7.42 -1.30 -7.57
N TRP A 39 7.87 -2.22 -8.41
CA TRP A 39 7.08 -3.33 -8.88
C TRP A 39 7.89 -4.62 -8.90
N ILE A 40 7.23 -5.75 -8.64
CA ILE A 40 7.90 -7.07 -8.60
C ILE A 40 8.52 -7.43 -9.97
N ASN A 41 7.97 -6.88 -11.06
CA ASN A 41 8.47 -7.06 -12.42
C ASN A 41 9.32 -5.87 -12.91
N GLY A 42 9.73 -4.95 -12.02
CA GLY A 42 10.66 -3.87 -12.36
C GLY A 42 12.02 -4.41 -12.86
N ARG A 43 12.86 -3.56 -13.43
CA ARG A 43 14.21 -3.94 -13.89
C ARG A 43 15.19 -4.00 -12.72
N THR A 44 15.10 -3.03 -11.81
CA THR A 44 16.09 -2.89 -10.73
C THR A 44 15.82 -3.85 -9.57
N ARG A 45 16.90 -4.43 -9.02
CA ARG A 45 16.81 -5.21 -7.79
C ARG A 45 16.29 -4.36 -6.63
N LEU A 46 16.75 -3.11 -6.54
CA LEU A 46 16.32 -2.16 -5.52
C LEU A 46 14.81 -1.89 -5.59
N GLY A 47 14.26 -1.61 -6.79
CA GLY A 47 12.83 -1.39 -6.97
C GLY A 47 11.98 -2.61 -6.60
N LYS A 48 12.43 -3.82 -6.98
CA LYS A 48 11.80 -5.07 -6.56
C LYS A 48 11.78 -5.19 -5.03
N MET A 49 12.92 -4.99 -4.36
CA MET A 49 13.02 -5.10 -2.90
C MET A 49 12.13 -4.10 -2.16
N LEU A 50 12.02 -2.89 -2.69
CA LEU A 50 11.19 -1.84 -2.12
C LEU A 50 9.68 -2.09 -2.32
N ALA A 51 9.27 -2.82 -3.36
CA ALA A 51 7.87 -3.18 -3.57
C ALA A 51 7.27 -3.94 -2.37
N HIS A 52 5.99 -3.68 -2.05
CA HIS A 52 5.31 -4.34 -0.93
C HIS A 52 5.11 -5.85 -1.13
N PHE A 53 5.04 -6.29 -2.39
CA PHE A 53 4.91 -7.69 -2.78
C PHE A 53 6.16 -8.50 -2.43
N TYR A 54 7.33 -7.87 -2.42
CA TYR A 54 8.60 -8.54 -2.17
C TYR A 54 8.65 -9.13 -0.76
N GLU A 55 9.13 -10.37 -0.69
CA GLU A 55 9.32 -11.09 0.56
C GLU A 55 10.52 -10.51 1.30
N SER A 56 10.23 -9.75 2.34
CA SER A 56 11.20 -9.06 3.19
C SER A 56 10.68 -9.14 4.61
N PRO A 57 11.02 -10.21 5.33
CA PRO A 57 10.53 -10.42 6.68
C PRO A 57 10.91 -9.27 7.61
N PHE A 58 9.97 -8.83 8.45
CA PHE A 58 10.17 -7.77 9.42
C PHE A 58 9.31 -7.99 10.67
N VAL A 59 9.64 -7.28 11.74
CA VAL A 59 8.91 -7.35 13.02
C VAL A 59 8.37 -5.97 13.36
N HIS A 60 7.04 -5.83 13.33
CA HIS A 60 6.39 -4.61 13.81
C HIS A 60 6.25 -4.66 15.34
N PRO A 61 6.63 -3.61 16.08
CA PRO A 61 6.67 -3.64 17.55
C PRO A 61 5.32 -3.94 18.20
N TYR A 62 4.21 -3.53 17.57
CA TYR A 62 2.86 -3.73 18.10
C TYR A 62 2.10 -4.90 17.47
N PHE A 63 2.48 -5.29 16.26
CA PHE A 63 1.71 -6.26 15.49
C PHE A 63 2.43 -7.58 15.32
N GLY A 64 3.73 -7.68 15.60
CA GLY A 64 4.50 -8.92 15.51
C GLY A 64 5.18 -9.13 14.15
N PRO A 65 5.63 -10.36 13.86
CA PRO A 65 6.38 -10.68 12.64
C PRO A 65 5.47 -10.78 11.41
N PHE A 66 6.02 -10.40 10.25
CA PHE A 66 5.41 -10.52 8.93
C PHE A 66 6.48 -10.85 7.88
N ASN A 67 6.17 -11.71 6.92
CA ASN A 67 7.06 -12.07 5.80
C ASN A 67 7.09 -11.01 4.69
N SER A 68 6.10 -10.12 4.65
CA SER A 68 6.01 -9.05 3.65
C SER A 68 5.10 -7.91 4.09
N MET A 69 5.26 -6.75 3.45
CA MET A 69 4.34 -5.62 3.63
C MET A 69 2.95 -5.89 3.08
N GLU A 70 2.82 -6.70 2.02
CA GLU A 70 1.53 -7.11 1.48
C GLU A 70 0.71 -7.93 2.49
N GLY A 71 1.37 -8.89 3.17
CA GLY A 71 0.76 -9.66 4.26
C GLY A 71 0.32 -8.77 5.42
N PHE A 72 1.17 -7.84 5.83
CA PHE A 72 0.83 -6.85 6.86
C PHE A 72 -0.33 -5.93 6.47
N TRP A 73 -0.34 -5.42 5.24
CA TRP A 73 -1.40 -4.56 4.73
C TRP A 73 -2.76 -5.25 4.82
N HIS A 74 -2.83 -6.49 4.33
CA HIS A 74 -4.07 -7.27 4.40
C HIS A 74 -4.45 -7.65 5.83
N TYR A 75 -3.47 -7.94 6.70
CA TYR A 75 -3.75 -8.21 8.11
C TYR A 75 -4.45 -7.03 8.78
N ILE A 76 -3.96 -5.81 8.55
CA ILE A 76 -4.51 -4.61 9.17
C ILE A 76 -5.88 -4.23 8.60
N GLN A 77 -6.08 -4.37 7.28
CA GLN A 77 -7.32 -3.96 6.61
C GLN A 77 -8.47 -4.97 6.67
N ASN A 78 -8.29 -6.14 7.29
CA ASN A 78 -9.35 -7.12 7.46
C ASN A 78 -9.75 -7.26 8.93
N LYS A 79 -11.05 -7.43 9.20
CA LYS A 79 -11.59 -7.53 10.57
C LYS A 79 -11.10 -8.78 11.30
N GLU A 80 -10.93 -9.86 10.56
CA GLU A 80 -10.55 -11.18 11.05
C GLU A 80 -9.11 -11.17 11.58
N ARG A 81 -8.24 -10.34 10.98
CA ARG A 81 -6.80 -10.25 11.31
C ARG A 81 -6.17 -11.64 11.45
N ASP A 82 -6.44 -12.50 10.49
CA ASP A 82 -5.97 -13.88 10.51
C ASP A 82 -4.44 -13.94 10.45
N ASP A 83 -3.85 -14.65 11.40
CA ASP A 83 -2.40 -14.81 11.53
C ASP A 83 -1.77 -15.53 10.33
N ALA A 84 -2.54 -16.25 9.52
CA ALA A 84 -2.05 -16.83 8.27
C ALA A 84 -1.39 -15.76 7.37
N LEU A 85 -1.96 -14.55 7.32
CA LEU A 85 -1.44 -13.42 6.52
C LEU A 85 -0.02 -13.00 6.91
N ARG A 86 0.43 -13.30 8.13
CA ARG A 86 1.78 -12.99 8.62
C ARG A 86 2.85 -13.75 7.86
N SER A 87 2.53 -14.96 7.43
CA SER A 87 3.47 -15.84 6.73
C SER A 87 3.43 -15.69 5.20
N LEU A 88 2.47 -14.93 4.67
CA LEU A 88 2.23 -14.82 3.23
C LEU A 88 2.94 -13.62 2.61
N SER A 89 3.32 -13.79 1.34
CA SER A 89 3.91 -12.76 0.50
C SER A 89 3.24 -12.70 -0.88
N ASN A 90 3.58 -11.68 -1.66
CA ASN A 90 3.15 -11.53 -3.04
C ASN A 90 1.63 -11.72 -3.26
N MET A 91 1.27 -12.40 -4.36
CA MET A 91 -0.10 -12.70 -4.74
C MET A 91 -0.79 -13.69 -3.78
N ALA A 92 -0.02 -14.45 -2.99
CA ALA A 92 -0.60 -15.39 -2.03
C ALA A 92 -1.34 -14.64 -0.91
N ALA A 93 -0.74 -13.59 -0.34
CA ALA A 93 -1.37 -12.74 0.66
C ALA A 93 -2.66 -12.10 0.10
N LYS A 94 -2.56 -11.53 -1.11
CA LYS A 94 -3.69 -10.89 -1.78
C LYS A 94 -4.83 -11.87 -2.08
N ASN A 95 -4.51 -13.06 -2.56
CA ASN A 95 -5.52 -14.08 -2.86
C ASN A 95 -6.18 -14.60 -1.59
N TYR A 96 -5.41 -14.83 -0.52
CA TYR A 96 -5.92 -15.23 0.78
C TYR A 96 -6.94 -14.21 1.33
N ALA A 97 -6.60 -12.92 1.22
CA ALA A 97 -7.43 -11.84 1.74
C ALA A 97 -8.74 -11.60 0.97
N LYS A 98 -8.93 -12.14 -0.24
CA LYS A 98 -10.13 -11.87 -1.07
C LYS A 98 -11.45 -12.28 -0.42
N GLY A 99 -11.43 -13.28 0.46
CA GLY A 99 -12.62 -13.79 1.15
C GLY A 99 -12.89 -13.11 2.50
N MET A 100 -12.07 -12.13 2.89
CA MET A 100 -12.09 -11.55 4.23
C MET A 100 -12.87 -10.23 4.27
N THR A 101 -13.26 -9.82 5.47
CA THR A 101 -14.08 -8.62 5.67
C THR A 101 -13.20 -7.39 5.76
N TRP A 102 -13.20 -6.58 4.71
CA TRP A 102 -12.50 -5.29 4.72
C TRP A 102 -13.05 -4.34 5.80
N CYS A 103 -12.16 -3.60 6.45
CA CYS A 103 -12.52 -2.54 7.39
C CYS A 103 -11.67 -1.28 7.20
N ARG A 104 -12.29 -0.14 7.53
CA ARG A 104 -11.58 1.14 7.59
C ARG A 104 -10.74 1.17 8.86
N VAL A 105 -9.46 1.48 8.70
CA VAL A 105 -8.51 1.64 9.79
C VAL A 105 -8.16 3.12 9.93
N GLU A 106 -8.33 3.66 11.13
CA GLU A 106 -7.90 5.02 11.46
C GLU A 106 -6.37 5.12 11.39
N ASP A 107 -5.86 6.27 10.92
CA ASP A 107 -4.42 6.50 10.80
C ASP A 107 -3.65 5.43 9.99
N PHE A 108 -4.33 4.73 9.07
CA PHE A 108 -3.76 3.65 8.27
C PHE A 108 -2.42 4.01 7.60
N HIS A 109 -2.30 5.22 7.06
CA HIS A 109 -1.05 5.69 6.45
C HIS A 109 0.12 5.72 7.44
N LYS A 110 -0.11 6.14 8.70
CA LYS A 110 0.93 6.15 9.75
C LYS A 110 1.36 4.72 10.10
N ILE A 111 0.40 3.80 10.16
CA ILE A 111 0.67 2.38 10.42
C ILE A 111 1.55 1.78 9.31
N ILE A 112 1.20 2.03 8.04
CA ILE A 112 1.99 1.56 6.90
C ILE A 112 3.38 2.21 6.84
N MET A 113 3.49 3.51 7.17
CA MET A 113 4.80 4.18 7.27
C MET A 113 5.68 3.56 8.35
N ALA A 114 5.12 3.29 9.54
CA ALA A 114 5.86 2.65 10.62
C ALA A 114 6.32 1.24 10.23
N ALA A 115 5.45 0.44 9.61
CA ALA A 115 5.82 -0.89 9.14
C ALA A 115 6.90 -0.87 8.05
N ASN A 116 6.82 0.06 7.09
CA ASN A 116 7.87 0.25 6.10
C ASN A 116 9.21 0.66 6.73
N TYR A 117 9.20 1.46 7.81
CA TYR A 117 10.41 1.78 8.56
C TYR A 117 11.08 0.52 9.16
N TYR A 118 10.29 -0.41 9.72
CA TYR A 118 10.83 -1.65 10.27
C TYR A 118 11.19 -2.71 9.22
N LYS A 119 10.72 -2.57 7.98
CA LYS A 119 11.08 -3.45 6.86
C LYS A 119 12.51 -3.21 6.35
N ILE A 120 12.99 -1.97 6.41
CA ILE A 120 14.25 -1.51 5.79
C ILE A 120 15.45 -1.78 6.70
#